data_AF-A0A9Q0U1I4-F1
#
_entry.id   AF-A0A9Q0U1I4-F1
#
_cell.length_a   1.000
_cell.length_b   1.000
_cell.length_c   1.000
_cell.angle_alpha   90.00
_cell.angle_beta   90.00
_cell.angle_gamma   90.00
#
_symmetry.space_group_name_H-M   'P 1'
#
loop_
_entity.id
_entity.type
_entity.pdbx_description
1 polymer ?
#
loop_
_entity_poly.entity_id
_entity_poly.type
_entity_poly.pdbx_seq_one_letter_code
_entity_poly.pdbx_strand_id
1 'polypeptide(L)'
;MACFDRVSPALREILLKLYRAEKPSEVDHHLYEFGSVEYHVQSSAADPQHNYLSISTPLLSQGALLSNGLSSYTMKMVKQVCSDAVEIVEPAKEGYQLTLKLNFAKVPSGKDSEKVITQISSVQAVILSSQLKEMLRNVNSQDTPQGMNKPIKLVYHPREPFYIIRQPQKITAVFPIRFREHSDVIIATGFFQELMDVGSSEKWAKAPPCTWSPIPPPELRGEPLEDLSTNGGFVSFDISSCHVEGKKLDKTVWSLLNFYAYVKKHVKCTRGFIQRRMQKRLESLVEVLHEEKLEENGNVQKVKVHAESRYGGKLIRLSKPKNFKRRCRDFTRKIMQIRFRIKIHGFQHFRRRWLTIPKFSSPLGYTKLE
;
A
#
# COMPACT_ATOMS: atom_id res chain seq x y z
N MET A 1 -5.38 -5.62 -5.59
CA MET A 1 -4.04 -6.02 -5.11
C MET A 1 -3.50 -4.91 -4.21
N ALA A 2 -3.13 -5.20 -2.96
CA ALA A 2 -2.80 -4.19 -1.94
C ALA A 2 -1.30 -4.13 -1.55
N CYS A 3 -0.49 -5.09 -2.00
CA CYS A 3 0.96 -5.09 -1.81
C CYS A 3 1.67 -4.56 -3.06
N PHE A 4 2.85 -3.94 -2.88
CA PHE A 4 3.73 -3.65 -4.00
C PHE A 4 4.20 -4.97 -4.60
N ASP A 5 4.47 -4.95 -5.90
CA ASP A 5 5.14 -6.07 -6.54
C ASP A 5 6.61 -6.08 -6.09
N ARG A 6 7.21 -7.26 -6.04
CA ARG A 6 8.67 -7.38 -5.79
C ARG A 6 9.47 -6.93 -7.00
N VAL A 7 8.82 -6.92 -8.16
CA VAL A 7 9.42 -6.63 -9.46
C VAL A 7 9.22 -5.16 -9.76
N SER A 8 10.30 -4.46 -10.11
CA SER A 8 10.22 -3.14 -10.73
C SER A 8 9.59 -3.29 -12.13
N PRO A 9 8.40 -2.73 -12.38
CA PRO A 9 7.76 -2.85 -13.69
C PRO A 9 8.53 -2.07 -14.76
N ALA A 10 9.08 -0.90 -14.40
CA ALA A 10 9.78 -0.05 -15.35
C ALA A 10 11.16 -0.62 -15.72
N LEU A 11 11.92 -1.11 -14.73
CA LEU A 11 13.17 -1.82 -14.99
C LEU A 11 12.94 -3.06 -15.85
N ARG A 12 11.89 -3.84 -15.55
CA ARG A 12 11.51 -5.02 -16.33
C ARG A 12 11.25 -4.67 -17.80
N GLU A 13 10.53 -3.59 -18.06
CA GLU A 13 10.26 -3.14 -19.43
C GLU A 13 11.55 -2.72 -20.17
N ILE A 14 12.44 -1.97 -19.51
CA ILE A 14 13.72 -1.54 -20.11
C ILE A 14 14.60 -2.76 -20.43
N LEU A 15 14.75 -3.69 -19.48
CA LEU A 15 15.55 -4.89 -19.67
C LEU A 15 14.96 -5.82 -20.75
N LEU A 16 13.63 -5.92 -20.84
CA LEU A 16 12.97 -6.67 -21.92
C LEU A 16 13.21 -6.02 -23.29
N LYS A 17 13.19 -4.69 -23.38
CA LYS A 17 13.51 -3.97 -24.62
C LYS A 17 14.95 -4.20 -25.05
N LEU A 18 15.90 -4.13 -24.12
CA LEU A 18 17.32 -4.42 -24.38
C LEU A 18 17.54 -5.87 -24.82
N TYR A 19 16.93 -6.83 -24.12
CA TYR A 19 17.05 -8.25 -24.48
C TYR A 19 16.45 -8.59 -25.84
N ARG A 20 15.33 -7.96 -26.23
CA ARG A 20 14.65 -8.21 -27.50
C ARG A 20 15.24 -7.40 -28.66
N ALA A 21 16.20 -6.53 -28.42
CA ALA A 21 16.80 -5.71 -29.47
C ALA A 21 17.63 -6.60 -30.41
N GLU A 22 17.29 -6.60 -31.70
CA GLU A 22 18.04 -7.34 -32.73
C GLU A 22 19.42 -6.72 -33.00
N LYS A 23 19.58 -5.42 -32.72
CA LYS A 23 20.83 -4.67 -32.89
C LYS A 23 21.29 -4.10 -31.55
N PRO A 24 22.61 -4.11 -31.25
CA PRO A 24 23.17 -3.41 -30.10
C PRO A 24 22.68 -1.96 -30.10
N SER A 25 22.08 -1.55 -29.00
CA SER A 25 21.49 -0.22 -28.85
C SER A 25 22.25 0.52 -27.75
N GLU A 26 22.68 1.74 -28.04
CA GLU A 26 23.29 2.59 -27.04
C GLU A 26 22.21 3.12 -26.10
N VAL A 27 22.30 2.76 -24.83
CA VAL A 27 21.33 3.11 -23.81
C VAL A 27 22.06 3.63 -22.60
N ASP A 28 21.65 4.81 -22.15
CA ASP A 28 22.01 5.35 -20.84
C ASP A 28 20.73 5.88 -20.19
N HIS A 29 20.21 5.15 -19.21
CA HIS A 29 18.93 5.42 -18.57
C HIS A 29 19.06 5.46 -17.06
N HIS A 30 18.65 6.60 -16.48
CA HIS A 30 18.40 6.74 -15.05
C HIS A 30 16.92 6.58 -14.76
N LEU A 31 16.57 5.71 -13.82
CA LEU A 31 15.20 5.44 -13.40
C LEU A 31 15.08 5.59 -11.88
N TYR A 32 14.10 6.37 -11.44
CA TYR A 32 13.81 6.59 -10.02
C TYR A 32 12.52 5.88 -9.61
N GLU A 33 12.59 5.12 -8.51
CA GLU A 33 11.46 4.39 -7.94
C GLU A 33 11.17 4.76 -6.49
N PHE A 34 10.04 4.26 -6.00
CA PHE A 34 9.62 4.43 -4.61
C PHE A 34 10.72 3.92 -3.65
N GLY A 35 10.95 4.66 -2.56
CA GLY A 35 12.00 4.34 -1.59
C GLY A 35 13.35 4.98 -1.89
N SER A 36 13.38 6.08 -2.67
CA SER A 36 14.61 6.77 -3.08
C SER A 36 15.60 5.83 -3.79
N VAL A 37 15.05 4.94 -4.61
CA VAL A 37 15.85 3.98 -5.38
C VAL A 37 16.11 4.55 -6.74
N GLU A 38 17.37 4.46 -7.16
CA GLU A 38 17.83 4.84 -8.47
C GLU A 38 18.42 3.61 -9.17
N TYR A 39 18.01 3.39 -10.40
CA TYR A 39 18.63 2.42 -11.30
C TYR A 39 19.31 3.18 -12.42
N HIS A 40 20.51 2.73 -12.75
CA HIS A 40 21.26 3.21 -13.90
C HIS A 40 21.52 2.05 -14.84
N VAL A 41 20.87 2.08 -16.00
CA VAL A 41 20.98 1.04 -17.03
C VAL A 41 21.85 1.59 -18.15
N GLN A 42 23.00 0.98 -18.36
CA GLN A 42 23.93 1.33 -19.44
C GLN A 42 24.10 0.15 -20.39
N SER A 43 24.00 0.40 -21.69
CA SER A 43 24.30 -0.53 -22.77
C SER A 43 25.10 0.18 -23.85
N SER A 44 26.16 -0.43 -24.37
CA SER A 44 26.94 0.15 -25.47
C SER A 44 26.60 -0.52 -26.80
N ALA A 45 26.45 0.29 -27.85
CA ALA A 45 26.35 -0.24 -29.21
C ALA A 45 27.71 -0.76 -29.74
N ALA A 46 28.82 -0.22 -29.24
CA ALA A 46 30.18 -0.60 -29.66
C ALA A 46 30.67 -1.90 -29.01
N ASP A 47 30.28 -2.15 -27.76
CA ASP A 47 30.58 -3.38 -27.03
C ASP A 47 29.29 -4.08 -26.57
N PRO A 48 28.86 -5.14 -27.27
CA PRO A 48 27.68 -5.92 -26.90
C PRO A 48 27.76 -6.59 -25.52
N GLN A 49 28.95 -6.71 -24.93
CA GLN A 49 29.13 -7.23 -23.56
C GLN A 49 29.04 -6.14 -22.49
N HIS A 50 29.00 -4.86 -22.88
CA HIS A 50 28.90 -3.72 -21.99
C HIS A 50 27.43 -3.43 -21.64
N ASN A 51 26.81 -4.32 -20.85
CA ASN A 51 25.49 -4.08 -20.29
C ASN A 51 25.59 -4.05 -18.77
N TYR A 52 25.29 -2.90 -18.16
CA TYR A 52 25.40 -2.69 -16.73
C TYR A 52 24.08 -2.19 -16.16
N LEU A 53 23.75 -2.72 -14.99
CA LEU A 53 22.67 -2.26 -14.12
C LEU A 53 23.30 -1.87 -12.78
N SER A 54 23.38 -0.57 -12.51
CA SER A 54 23.79 -0.06 -11.20
C SER A 54 22.56 0.33 -10.38
N ILE A 55 22.59 0.06 -9.09
CA ILE A 55 21.46 0.26 -8.18
C ILE A 55 21.94 1.10 -7.00
N SER A 56 21.28 2.23 -6.79
CA SER A 56 21.40 3.04 -5.61
C SER A 56 20.13 2.88 -4.77
N THR A 57 20.27 2.36 -3.55
CA THR A 57 19.18 2.18 -2.60
C THR A 57 19.67 2.53 -1.19
N PRO A 58 18.85 3.20 -0.36
CA PRO A 58 19.17 3.39 1.04
C PRO A 58 19.44 2.05 1.73
N LEU A 59 20.52 1.98 2.50
CA LEU A 59 20.72 0.86 3.44
C LEU A 59 19.66 0.97 4.54
N LEU A 60 18.98 -0.13 4.86
CA LEU A 60 17.88 -0.08 5.82
C LEU A 60 18.34 0.46 7.17
N SER A 61 19.47 0.01 7.73
CA SER A 61 20.00 0.54 9.00
C SER A 61 21.25 1.39 8.78
N GLN A 62 21.28 2.59 9.35
CA GLN A 62 22.43 3.50 9.32
C GLN A 62 23.45 3.27 10.47
N GLY A 63 23.16 2.36 11.41
CA GLY A 63 23.99 2.12 12.60
C GLY A 63 24.88 0.88 12.51
N ALA A 64 26.20 1.11 12.59
CA ALA A 64 27.28 0.20 13.00
C ALA A 64 27.62 -1.07 12.18
N LEU A 65 26.82 -1.52 11.21
CA LEU A 65 27.09 -2.79 10.53
C LEU A 65 27.76 -2.73 9.16
N LEU A 66 27.81 -1.59 8.48
CA LEU A 66 28.34 -1.53 7.12
C LEU A 66 29.08 -0.20 6.89
N SER A 67 30.36 -0.20 7.23
CA SER A 67 31.28 0.91 6.97
C SER A 67 31.61 1.09 5.49
N ASN A 68 31.08 0.28 4.56
CA ASN A 68 30.91 0.54 3.13
C ASN A 68 30.39 -0.75 2.44
N GLY A 69 29.14 -0.79 1.98
CA GLY A 69 28.63 -1.84 1.09
C GLY A 69 27.54 -2.76 1.65
N LEU A 70 27.10 -3.72 0.84
CA LEU A 70 26.07 -4.72 1.19
C LEU A 70 26.66 -5.85 2.04
N SER A 71 25.88 -6.41 2.96
CA SER A 71 26.32 -7.56 3.78
C SER A 71 26.67 -8.79 2.91
N SER A 72 27.58 -9.64 3.38
CA SER A 72 27.96 -10.89 2.68
C SER A 72 26.75 -11.80 2.42
N TYR A 73 25.79 -11.81 3.36
CA TYR A 73 24.51 -12.50 3.19
C TYR A 73 23.68 -11.87 2.07
N THR A 74 23.56 -10.54 2.01
CA THR A 74 22.83 -9.85 0.95
C THR A 74 23.43 -10.16 -0.42
N MET A 75 24.76 -10.09 -0.54
CA MET A 75 25.48 -10.45 -1.77
C MET A 75 25.19 -11.90 -2.18
N LYS A 76 25.19 -12.84 -1.22
CA LYS A 76 24.81 -14.24 -1.48
C LYS A 76 23.37 -14.38 -1.97
N MET A 77 22.42 -13.64 -1.38
CA MET A 77 21.00 -13.69 -1.79
C MET A 77 20.81 -13.09 -3.18
N VAL A 78 21.50 -12.00 -3.51
CA VAL A 78 21.49 -11.41 -4.86
C VAL A 78 22.04 -12.42 -5.87
N LYS A 79 23.19 -13.06 -5.58
CA LYS A 79 23.77 -14.11 -6.44
C LYS A 79 22.82 -15.31 -6.63
N GLN A 80 21.99 -15.65 -5.64
CA GLN A 80 21.02 -16.74 -5.76
C GLN A 80 19.80 -16.41 -6.63
N VAL A 81 19.39 -15.13 -6.66
CA VAL A 81 18.26 -14.68 -7.49
C VAL A 81 18.71 -14.40 -8.92
N CYS A 82 19.97 -13.99 -9.06
CA CYS A 82 20.62 -13.78 -10.34
C CYS A 82 20.99 -15.13 -10.98
N SER A 83 20.65 -15.32 -12.26
CA SER A 83 21.08 -16.49 -13.04
C SER A 83 22.54 -16.35 -13.50
N ASP A 84 23.10 -17.37 -14.15
CA ASP A 84 24.44 -17.33 -14.78
C ASP A 84 24.64 -16.18 -15.80
N ALA A 85 23.54 -15.53 -16.18
CA ALA A 85 23.49 -14.34 -17.01
C ALA A 85 23.89 -13.04 -16.30
N VAL A 86 24.16 -13.05 -14.99
CA VAL A 86 24.49 -11.84 -14.23
C VAL A 86 25.77 -12.06 -13.44
N GLU A 87 26.68 -11.09 -13.55
CA GLU A 87 27.92 -11.04 -12.80
C GLU A 87 27.93 -9.79 -11.92
N ILE A 88 28.31 -9.94 -10.64
CA ILE A 88 28.45 -8.79 -9.74
C ILE A 88 29.82 -8.17 -9.96
N VAL A 89 29.84 -6.85 -10.19
CA VAL A 89 31.07 -6.08 -10.42
C VAL A 89 31.56 -5.51 -9.09
N GLU A 90 32.80 -5.78 -8.73
CA GLU A 90 33.44 -5.25 -7.52
C GLU A 90 34.73 -4.48 -7.90
N PRO A 91 34.89 -3.22 -7.43
CA PRO A 91 33.93 -2.40 -6.67
C PRO A 91 32.73 -1.96 -7.53
N ALA A 92 31.63 -1.59 -6.88
CA ALA A 92 30.49 -0.99 -7.57
C ALA A 92 30.90 0.35 -8.22
N LYS A 93 30.17 0.76 -9.27
CA LYS A 93 30.36 2.07 -9.90
C LYS A 93 30.13 3.18 -8.86
N GLU A 94 30.87 4.27 -9.00
CA GLU A 94 30.80 5.43 -8.10
C GLU A 94 29.35 5.92 -7.97
N GLY A 95 28.89 6.15 -6.73
CA GLY A 95 27.52 6.57 -6.42
C GLY A 95 26.49 5.43 -6.26
N TYR A 96 26.85 4.17 -6.52
CA TYR A 96 25.95 3.02 -6.43
C TYR A 96 26.41 1.99 -5.38
N GLN A 97 25.47 1.28 -4.74
CA GLN A 97 25.82 0.22 -3.77
C GLN A 97 25.99 -1.15 -4.42
N LEU A 98 25.45 -1.35 -5.63
CA LEU A 98 25.57 -2.59 -6.38
C LEU A 98 25.62 -2.30 -7.88
N THR A 99 26.57 -2.92 -8.59
CA THR A 99 26.62 -2.91 -10.05
C THR A 99 26.61 -4.35 -10.56
N LEU A 100 25.69 -4.63 -11.48
CA LEU A 100 25.49 -5.92 -12.12
C LEU A 100 25.88 -5.80 -13.60
N LYS A 101 26.76 -6.68 -14.07
CA LYS A 101 27.03 -6.88 -15.50
C LYS A 101 26.05 -7.93 -16.03
N LEU A 102 25.30 -7.57 -17.07
CA LEU A 102 24.28 -8.41 -17.69
C LEU A 102 24.84 -9.05 -18.95
N ASN A 103 24.77 -10.37 -19.03
CA ASN A 103 25.12 -11.13 -20.22
C ASN A 103 23.84 -11.71 -20.84
N PHE A 104 23.23 -10.95 -21.75
CA PHE A 104 22.01 -11.36 -22.44
C PHE A 104 22.17 -12.64 -23.27
N ALA A 105 23.38 -12.98 -23.72
CA ALA A 105 23.64 -14.22 -24.47
C ALA A 105 23.46 -15.48 -23.61
N LYS A 106 23.61 -15.36 -22.29
CA LYS A 106 23.40 -16.46 -21.33
C LYS A 106 21.94 -16.55 -20.85
N VAL A 107 21.07 -15.64 -21.29
CA VAL A 107 19.64 -15.69 -20.93
C VAL A 107 18.94 -16.75 -21.80
N PRO A 108 18.26 -17.74 -21.21
CA PRO A 108 17.59 -18.80 -21.96
C PRO A 108 16.50 -18.23 -22.87
N SER A 109 16.32 -18.81 -24.06
CA SER A 109 15.33 -18.36 -25.03
C SER A 109 13.90 -18.76 -24.66
N GLY A 110 12.90 -18.06 -25.21
CA GLY A 110 11.48 -18.37 -25.01
C GLY A 110 10.94 -17.91 -23.66
N LYS A 111 10.04 -18.70 -23.04
CA LYS A 111 9.30 -18.32 -21.82
C LYS A 111 10.18 -18.14 -20.58
N ASP A 112 11.38 -18.72 -20.57
CA ASP A 112 12.28 -18.63 -19.43
C ASP A 112 13.08 -17.32 -19.41
N SER A 113 13.25 -16.65 -20.57
CA SER A 113 13.86 -15.31 -20.64
C SER A 113 13.14 -14.30 -19.76
N GLU A 114 11.81 -14.25 -19.86
CA GLU A 114 11.00 -13.32 -19.08
C GLU A 114 11.10 -13.57 -17.59
N LYS A 115 11.26 -14.83 -17.17
CA LYS A 115 11.44 -15.18 -15.76
C LYS A 115 12.78 -14.65 -15.23
N VAL A 116 13.86 -14.85 -15.99
CA VAL A 116 15.19 -14.35 -15.64
C VAL A 116 15.19 -12.83 -15.55
N ILE A 117 14.62 -12.14 -16.54
CA ILE A 117 14.53 -10.67 -16.53
C ILE A 117 13.67 -10.18 -15.36
N THR A 118 12.58 -10.89 -15.05
CA THR A 118 11.73 -10.60 -13.89
C THR A 118 12.49 -10.79 -12.56
N GLN A 119 13.36 -11.79 -12.46
CA GLN A 119 14.23 -12.00 -11.30
C GLN A 119 15.25 -10.87 -11.16
N ILE A 120 15.93 -10.47 -12.25
CA ILE A 120 16.84 -9.32 -12.27
C ILE A 120 16.11 -8.05 -11.84
N SER A 121 14.88 -7.87 -12.31
CA SER A 121 14.06 -6.70 -11.98
C SER A 121 13.55 -6.69 -10.53
N SER A 122 13.81 -7.76 -9.76
CA SER A 122 13.44 -7.87 -8.34
C SER A 122 14.61 -7.64 -7.37
N VAL A 123 15.80 -7.28 -7.88
CA VAL A 123 17.04 -7.17 -7.08
C VAL A 123 16.90 -6.19 -5.90
N GLN A 124 16.23 -5.04 -6.08
CA GLN A 124 15.96 -4.12 -4.98
C GLN A 124 15.16 -4.78 -3.85
N ALA A 125 14.07 -5.48 -4.19
CA ALA A 125 13.28 -6.19 -3.20
C ALA A 125 14.09 -7.27 -2.48
N VAL A 126 15.05 -7.92 -3.17
CA VAL A 126 15.97 -8.89 -2.58
C VAL A 126 16.92 -8.21 -1.59
N ILE A 127 17.53 -7.07 -1.96
CA ILE A 127 18.46 -6.32 -1.11
C ILE A 127 17.78 -5.89 0.20
N LEU A 128 16.60 -5.28 0.11
CA LEU A 128 15.87 -4.82 1.30
C LEU A 128 15.38 -6.01 2.14
N SER A 129 14.89 -7.06 1.48
CA SER A 129 14.41 -8.25 2.19
C SER A 129 15.55 -8.99 2.87
N SER A 130 16.75 -9.08 2.29
CA SER A 130 17.88 -9.79 2.90
C SER A 130 18.36 -9.09 4.17
N GLN A 131 18.49 -7.77 4.13
CA GLN A 131 18.86 -6.97 5.30
C GLN A 131 17.87 -7.19 6.47
N LEU A 132 16.56 -7.12 6.20
CA LEU A 132 15.56 -7.37 7.23
C LEU A 132 15.52 -8.86 7.66
N LYS A 133 15.77 -9.81 6.75
CA LYS A 133 15.89 -11.24 7.08
C LYS A 133 17.03 -11.50 8.06
N GLU A 134 18.18 -10.86 7.90
CA GLU A 134 19.30 -10.98 8.85
C GLU A 134 18.88 -10.48 10.24
N MET A 135 18.19 -9.34 10.29
CA MET A 135 17.75 -8.79 11.56
C MET A 135 16.71 -9.66 12.28
N LEU A 136 15.84 -10.35 11.54
CA LEU A 136 14.75 -11.17 12.07
C LEU A 136 15.10 -12.66 12.26
N ARG A 137 16.22 -13.16 11.73
CA ARG A 137 16.63 -14.56 11.95
C ARG A 137 17.06 -14.84 13.39
N ASN A 138 17.57 -13.82 14.07
CA ASN A 138 18.15 -13.93 15.41
C ASN A 138 17.15 -13.53 16.51
N VAL A 139 15.85 -13.84 16.37
CA VAL A 139 14.82 -13.53 17.39
C VAL A 139 15.12 -14.17 18.75
N ASN A 140 15.85 -15.31 18.75
CA ASN A 140 16.14 -16.10 19.95
C ASN A 140 17.62 -16.08 20.37
N SER A 141 18.49 -15.29 19.74
CA SER A 141 19.91 -15.26 20.15
C SER A 141 20.03 -14.58 21.51
N GLN A 142 20.54 -15.31 22.51
CA GLN A 142 20.79 -14.79 23.87
C GLN A 142 21.91 -13.73 23.92
N ASP A 143 22.47 -13.33 22.78
CA ASP A 143 23.58 -12.37 22.64
C ASP A 143 23.16 -10.91 22.87
N THR A 144 22.20 -10.65 23.76
CA THR A 144 21.94 -9.28 24.23
C THR A 144 22.38 -9.19 25.68
N PRO A 145 23.55 -8.58 25.98
CA PRO A 145 23.88 -8.28 27.36
C PRO A 145 22.74 -7.44 27.95
N GLN A 146 22.24 -7.86 29.12
CA GLN A 146 21.23 -7.14 29.89
C GLN A 146 21.62 -5.66 29.96
N GLY A 147 20.92 -4.78 29.25
CA GLY A 147 21.26 -3.36 29.32
C GLY A 147 20.59 -2.40 28.35
N MET A 148 20.50 -2.70 27.05
CA MET A 148 19.89 -1.74 26.11
C MET A 148 19.23 -2.44 24.93
N ASN A 149 17.91 -2.57 24.96
CA ASN A 149 17.08 -2.88 23.78
C ASN A 149 17.07 -1.67 22.83
N LYS A 150 18.24 -1.25 22.34
CA LYS A 150 18.37 -0.03 21.53
C LYS A 150 17.56 -0.21 20.24
N PRO A 151 16.63 0.72 19.94
CA PRO A 151 15.87 0.64 18.70
C PRO A 151 16.80 0.81 17.50
N ILE A 152 16.63 -0.05 16.49
CA ILE A 152 17.33 0.07 15.22
C ILE A 152 16.39 0.80 14.26
N LYS A 153 16.74 2.05 13.92
CA LYS A 153 16.02 2.85 12.92
C LYS A 153 16.25 2.26 11.53
N LEU A 154 15.16 1.88 10.87
CA LEU A 154 15.15 1.41 9.48
C LEU A 154 14.57 2.47 8.55
N VAL A 155 15.37 2.91 7.57
CA VAL A 155 15.02 3.97 6.62
C VAL A 155 14.98 3.38 5.21
N TYR A 156 13.80 2.99 4.76
CA TYR A 156 13.55 2.70 3.33
C TYR A 156 13.05 3.95 2.59
N HIS A 157 12.28 4.78 3.27
CA HIS A 157 11.79 6.05 2.73
C HIS A 157 12.13 7.15 3.73
N PRO A 158 12.77 8.27 3.31
CA PRO A 158 13.32 9.28 4.24
C PRO A 158 12.33 9.81 5.27
N ARG A 159 11.04 9.93 4.90
CA ARG A 159 9.97 10.44 5.78
C ARG A 159 9.18 9.36 6.53
N GLU A 160 9.45 8.10 6.25
CA GLU A 160 8.71 6.95 6.78
C GLU A 160 9.68 5.88 7.30
N PRO A 161 10.49 6.21 8.33
CA PRO A 161 11.29 5.22 9.01
C PRO A 161 10.39 4.30 9.83
N PHE A 162 10.84 3.09 10.09
CA PHE A 162 10.26 2.23 11.12
C PHE A 162 11.38 1.65 11.97
N TYR A 163 11.05 1.23 13.19
CA TYR A 163 12.03 0.78 14.16
C TYR A 163 11.91 -0.70 14.42
N ILE A 164 13.05 -1.33 14.68
CA ILE A 164 13.11 -2.69 15.18
C ILE A 164 13.74 -2.68 16.56
N ILE A 165 12.99 -3.18 17.54
CA ILE A 165 13.45 -3.34 18.91
C ILE A 165 13.57 -4.83 19.18
N ARG A 166 14.78 -5.27 19.52
CA ARG A 166 15.01 -6.66 19.93
C ARG A 166 14.71 -6.78 21.41
N GLN A 167 13.94 -7.80 21.77
CA GLN A 167 13.67 -8.20 23.13
C GLN A 167 14.01 -9.69 23.28
N PRO A 168 14.21 -10.22 24.51
CA PRO A 168 14.73 -11.58 24.71
C PRO A 168 13.93 -12.72 24.06
N GLN A 169 12.62 -12.53 23.83
CA GLN A 169 11.72 -13.56 23.29
C GLN A 169 10.98 -13.15 22.02
N LYS A 170 11.10 -11.87 21.63
CA LYS A 170 10.37 -11.30 20.49
C LYS A 170 11.11 -10.10 19.92
N ILE A 171 10.80 -9.79 18.68
CA ILE A 171 11.23 -8.56 18.03
C ILE A 171 9.99 -7.70 17.81
N THR A 172 9.99 -6.46 18.28
CA THR A 172 8.90 -5.53 18.07
C THR A 172 9.25 -4.58 16.93
N ALA A 173 8.44 -4.58 15.87
CA ALA A 173 8.55 -3.63 14.77
C ALA A 173 7.58 -2.46 15.00
N VAL A 174 8.08 -1.23 15.11
CA VAL A 174 7.28 -0.03 15.41
C VAL A 174 7.26 0.91 14.21
N PHE A 175 6.07 1.33 13.80
CA PHE A 175 5.80 2.19 12.65
C PHE A 175 5.22 3.54 13.10
N PRO A 176 6.03 4.61 13.13
CA PRO A 176 5.56 5.99 13.31
C PRO A 176 4.71 6.49 12.12
N ILE A 177 3.39 6.59 12.28
CA ILE A 177 2.48 6.90 11.16
C ILE A 177 2.27 8.40 11.00
N ARG A 178 2.50 8.90 9.78
CA ARG A 178 2.27 10.30 9.40
C ARG A 178 1.37 10.44 8.19
N PHE A 179 0.38 11.32 8.31
CA PHE A 179 -0.44 11.78 7.19
C PHE A 179 -0.32 13.30 7.02
N ARG A 180 -0.45 13.78 5.79
CA ARG A 180 -0.48 15.22 5.51
C ARG A 180 -1.84 15.83 5.83
N GLU A 181 -2.91 15.09 5.55
CA GLU A 181 -4.27 15.58 5.68
C GLU A 181 -4.94 15.07 6.95
N HIS A 182 -5.61 15.96 7.68
CA HIS A 182 -6.31 15.60 8.92
C HIS A 182 -7.43 14.57 8.68
N SER A 183 -8.11 14.62 7.53
CA SER A 183 -9.12 13.61 7.17
C SER A 183 -8.54 12.20 7.07
N ASP A 184 -7.30 12.09 6.56
CA ASP A 184 -6.62 10.82 6.42
C ASP A 184 -6.20 10.27 7.79
N VAL A 185 -5.84 11.15 8.73
CA VAL A 185 -5.60 10.77 10.14
C VAL A 185 -6.83 10.12 10.75
N ILE A 186 -8.02 10.75 10.63
CA ILE A 186 -9.27 10.20 11.18
C ILE A 186 -9.57 8.81 10.60
N ILE A 187 -9.43 8.65 9.27
CA ILE A 187 -9.66 7.37 8.60
C ILE A 187 -8.65 6.32 9.08
N ALA A 188 -7.38 6.70 9.20
CA ALA A 188 -6.31 5.81 9.64
C ALA A 188 -6.46 5.39 11.10
N THR A 189 -6.81 6.30 12.00
CA THR A 189 -7.07 5.97 13.41
C THR A 189 -8.19 4.94 13.53
N GLY A 190 -9.29 5.11 12.82
CA GLY A 190 -10.36 4.11 12.77
C GLY A 190 -9.89 2.77 12.17
N PHE A 191 -9.01 2.80 11.18
CA PHE A 191 -8.40 1.59 10.62
C PHE A 191 -7.49 0.86 11.64
N PHE A 192 -6.66 1.58 12.40
CA PHE A 192 -5.74 0.96 13.36
C PHE A 192 -6.43 0.38 14.58
N GLN A 193 -7.48 1.05 15.08
CA GLN A 193 -8.32 0.51 16.15
C GLN A 193 -8.90 -0.85 15.76
N GLU A 194 -9.41 -0.95 14.54
CA GLU A 194 -9.97 -2.21 14.02
C GLU A 194 -8.89 -3.27 13.77
N LEU A 195 -7.72 -2.86 13.32
CA LEU A 195 -6.59 -3.77 13.14
C LEU A 195 -6.14 -4.37 14.47
N MET A 196 -6.10 -3.55 15.53
CA MET A 196 -5.82 -3.99 16.89
C MET A 196 -6.90 -4.96 17.39
N ASP A 197 -8.19 -4.62 17.26
CA ASP A 197 -9.31 -5.47 17.68
C ASP A 197 -9.30 -6.84 16.96
N VAL A 198 -9.01 -6.84 15.65
CA VAL A 198 -8.89 -8.07 14.84
C VAL A 198 -7.63 -8.85 15.23
N GLY A 199 -6.53 -8.16 15.50
CA GLY A 199 -5.27 -8.76 15.94
C GLY A 199 -5.38 -9.43 17.32
N SER A 200 -6.22 -8.92 18.20
CA SER A 200 -6.49 -9.49 19.53
C SER A 200 -7.50 -10.64 19.52
N SER A 201 -8.19 -10.89 18.39
CA SER A 201 -9.17 -11.96 18.28
C SER A 201 -8.51 -13.34 18.18
N GLU A 202 -9.03 -14.34 18.90
CA GLU A 202 -8.56 -15.74 18.87
C GLU A 202 -8.46 -16.34 17.46
N LYS A 203 -9.36 -15.93 16.56
CA LYS A 203 -9.35 -16.33 15.13
C LYS A 203 -8.01 -16.05 14.42
N TRP A 204 -7.27 -15.05 14.89
CA TRP A 204 -5.99 -14.62 14.33
C TRP A 204 -4.82 -14.80 15.31
N ALA A 205 -4.94 -15.72 16.28
CA ALA A 205 -3.88 -15.98 17.27
C ALA A 205 -2.52 -16.40 16.66
N LYS A 206 -2.49 -16.84 15.40
CA LYS A 206 -1.26 -17.17 14.65
C LYS A 206 -0.60 -15.95 13.98
N ALA A 207 -1.26 -14.80 13.98
CA ALA A 207 -0.73 -13.57 13.42
C ALA A 207 0.11 -12.82 14.47
N PRO A 208 1.07 -11.99 14.04
CA PRO A 208 1.77 -11.08 14.94
C PRO A 208 0.80 -10.20 15.73
N PRO A 209 0.86 -10.18 17.07
CA PRO A 209 0.10 -9.24 17.87
C PRO A 209 0.36 -7.82 17.39
N CYS A 210 -0.72 -7.06 17.20
CA CYS A 210 -0.68 -5.68 16.71
C CYS A 210 -1.21 -4.75 17.80
N THR A 211 -0.49 -3.68 18.09
CA THR A 211 -0.98 -2.62 18.99
C THR A 211 -0.89 -1.26 18.30
N TRP A 212 -1.77 -0.34 18.69
CA TRP A 212 -1.72 1.05 18.24
C TRP A 212 -1.81 1.97 19.45
N SER A 213 -0.96 2.99 19.47
CA SER A 213 -0.94 4.01 20.51
C SER A 213 -0.73 5.40 19.89
N PRO A 214 -1.44 6.44 20.36
CA PRO A 214 -1.15 7.81 19.95
C PRO A 214 0.20 8.33 20.50
N ILE A 215 0.72 7.71 21.55
CA ILE A 215 1.95 8.12 22.26
C ILE A 215 3.09 7.18 21.86
N PRO A 216 4.34 7.68 21.68
CA PRO A 216 5.48 6.84 21.37
C PRO A 216 5.70 5.76 22.44
N PRO A 217 6.00 4.52 22.04
CA PRO A 217 6.34 3.46 22.99
C PRO A 217 7.62 3.81 23.75
N PRO A 218 7.74 3.40 25.04
CA PRO A 218 8.84 3.81 25.90
C PRO A 218 10.22 3.40 25.37
N GLU A 219 10.29 2.35 24.54
CA GLU A 219 11.51 1.88 23.90
C GLU A 219 12.07 2.85 22.86
N LEU A 220 11.26 3.79 22.35
CA LEU A 220 11.71 4.83 21.43
C LEU A 220 12.09 6.14 22.15
N ARG A 221 12.14 6.15 23.48
CA ARG A 221 12.63 7.31 24.24
C ARG A 221 14.10 7.57 23.90
N GLY A 222 14.41 8.79 23.48
CA GLY A 222 15.76 9.21 23.09
C GLY A 222 16.02 9.24 21.58
N GLU A 223 15.09 8.74 20.77
CA GLU A 223 15.14 8.91 19.31
C GLU A 223 14.81 10.36 18.90
N PRO A 224 15.21 10.80 17.69
CA PRO A 224 14.99 12.18 17.23
C PRO A 224 13.52 12.60 17.31
N LEU A 225 13.27 13.83 17.76
CA LEU A 225 11.90 14.35 17.93
C LEU A 225 11.10 14.33 16.62
N GLU A 226 11.76 14.50 15.48
CA GLU A 226 11.14 14.39 14.15
C GLU A 226 10.49 13.02 13.93
N ASP A 227 11.14 11.96 14.41
CA ASP A 227 10.66 10.58 14.28
C ASP A 227 9.56 10.24 15.31
N LEU A 228 9.52 10.94 16.44
CA LEU A 228 8.52 10.77 17.49
C LEU A 228 7.29 11.67 17.31
N SER A 229 7.41 12.78 16.58
CA SER A 229 6.29 13.64 16.23
C SER A 229 5.46 12.99 15.11
N THR A 230 4.36 12.35 15.49
CA THR A 230 3.42 11.70 14.58
C THR A 230 2.00 12.17 14.86
N ASN A 231 1.18 12.26 13.80
CA ASN A 231 -0.25 12.56 13.94
C ASN A 231 -1.14 11.32 13.80
N GLY A 232 -0.64 10.24 13.18
CA GLY A 232 -1.34 8.96 13.05
C GLY A 232 -1.06 7.98 14.19
N GLY A 233 -0.19 8.33 15.13
CA GLY A 233 0.28 7.46 16.21
C GLY A 233 1.30 6.41 15.76
N PHE A 234 1.52 5.42 16.62
CA PHE A 234 2.51 4.36 16.48
C PHE A 234 1.78 3.02 16.39
N VAL A 235 2.08 2.26 15.34
CA VAL A 235 1.63 0.88 15.21
C VAL A 235 2.79 -0.04 15.51
N SER A 236 2.61 -1.04 16.36
CA SER A 236 3.64 -2.04 16.63
C SER A 236 3.18 -3.45 16.32
N PHE A 237 4.10 -4.28 15.85
CA PHE A 237 3.91 -5.72 15.63
C PHE A 237 4.95 -6.52 16.40
N ASP A 238 4.48 -7.50 17.17
CA ASP A 238 5.33 -8.40 17.93
C ASP A 238 5.65 -9.66 17.11
N ILE A 239 6.92 -9.82 16.76
CA ILE A 239 7.43 -10.90 15.91
C ILE A 239 8.16 -11.90 16.81
N SER A 240 7.53 -13.02 17.10
CA SER A 240 8.16 -14.17 17.75
C SER A 240 8.69 -15.18 16.74
N SER A 241 9.38 -16.21 17.23
CA SER A 241 9.96 -17.30 16.43
C SER A 241 8.95 -17.96 15.48
N CYS A 242 7.69 -18.12 15.89
CA CYS A 242 6.65 -18.77 15.09
C CYS A 242 6.25 -17.99 13.82
N HIS A 243 6.55 -16.68 13.78
CA HIS A 243 6.32 -15.80 12.63
C HIS A 243 7.48 -15.78 11.62
N VAL A 244 8.67 -16.21 12.05
CA VAL A 244 9.90 -16.21 11.23
C VAL A 244 10.37 -17.62 10.86
N GLU A 245 9.63 -18.66 11.25
CA GLU A 245 9.98 -20.04 10.97
C GLU A 245 9.84 -20.40 9.47
N GLY A 246 10.90 -20.98 8.90
CA GLY A 246 10.92 -21.54 7.55
C GLY A 246 10.48 -20.54 6.47
N LYS A 247 9.46 -20.92 5.67
CA LYS A 247 8.94 -20.10 4.56
C LYS A 247 8.14 -18.87 5.02
N LYS A 248 7.81 -18.74 6.31
CA LYS A 248 7.04 -17.60 6.84
C LYS A 248 7.86 -16.32 6.91
N LEU A 249 9.17 -16.45 7.17
CA LEU A 249 10.11 -15.32 7.25
C LEU A 249 9.96 -14.35 6.07
N ASP A 250 9.95 -14.90 4.85
CA ASP A 250 9.86 -14.10 3.63
C ASP A 250 8.54 -13.32 3.53
N LYS A 251 7.43 -13.90 4.00
CA LYS A 251 6.12 -13.24 4.03
C LYS A 251 6.07 -12.15 5.10
N THR A 252 6.62 -12.42 6.28
CA THR A 252 6.68 -11.47 7.40
C THR A 252 7.51 -10.25 7.01
N VAL A 253 8.72 -10.48 6.49
CA VAL A 253 9.62 -9.44 5.97
C VAL A 253 8.92 -8.58 4.92
N TRP A 254 8.30 -9.22 3.92
CA TRP A 254 7.61 -8.49 2.86
C TRP A 254 6.42 -7.68 3.40
N SER A 255 5.69 -8.21 4.37
CA SER A 255 4.56 -7.51 4.98
C SER A 255 5.01 -6.27 5.77
N LEU A 256 6.11 -6.36 6.51
CA LEU A 256 6.67 -5.24 7.27
C LEU A 256 7.18 -4.13 6.36
N LEU A 257 7.98 -4.47 5.34
CA LEU A 257 8.49 -3.50 4.37
C LEU A 257 7.38 -2.75 3.63
N ASN A 258 6.23 -3.41 3.42
CA ASN A 258 5.09 -2.84 2.70
C ASN A 258 4.02 -2.22 3.59
N PHE A 259 4.18 -2.25 4.91
CA PHE A 259 3.11 -1.87 5.84
C PHE A 259 2.66 -0.41 5.65
N TYR A 260 3.60 0.54 5.58
CA TYR A 260 3.29 1.96 5.35
C TYR A 260 2.44 2.15 4.09
N ALA A 261 2.89 1.54 3.02
CA ALA A 261 2.32 1.76 1.72
C ALA A 261 0.97 1.03 1.57
N TYR A 262 0.81 -0.11 2.25
CA TYR A 262 -0.48 -0.78 2.45
C TYR A 262 -1.49 0.13 3.18
N VAL A 263 -1.10 0.70 4.33
CA VAL A 263 -1.97 1.59 5.11
C VAL A 263 -2.37 2.81 4.28
N LYS A 264 -1.40 3.53 3.71
CA LYS A 264 -1.66 4.75 2.93
C LYS A 264 -2.58 4.49 1.74
N LYS A 265 -2.37 3.37 1.05
CA LYS A 265 -3.25 2.93 -0.04
C LYS A 265 -4.67 2.71 0.46
N HIS A 266 -4.86 2.00 1.56
CA HIS A 266 -6.17 1.71 2.11
C HIS A 266 -6.90 2.94 2.65
N VAL A 267 -6.18 3.91 3.24
CA VAL A 267 -6.72 5.20 3.65
C VAL A 267 -7.22 5.99 2.43
N LYS A 268 -6.40 6.13 1.38
CA LYS A 268 -6.79 6.78 0.13
C LYS A 268 -7.99 6.11 -0.54
N CYS A 269 -7.99 4.77 -0.62
CA CYS A 269 -9.11 4.02 -1.19
C CYS A 269 -10.40 4.23 -0.39
N THR A 270 -10.32 4.27 0.94
CA THR A 270 -11.48 4.51 1.81
C THR A 270 -12.03 5.93 1.65
N ARG A 271 -11.15 6.92 1.59
CA ARG A 271 -11.56 8.31 1.29
C ARG A 271 -12.28 8.42 -0.04
N GLY A 272 -11.72 7.85 -1.11
CA GLY A 272 -12.37 7.81 -2.42
C GLY A 272 -13.69 7.05 -2.42
N PHE A 273 -13.81 5.99 -1.61
CA PHE A 273 -15.07 5.27 -1.42
C PHE A 273 -16.14 6.14 -0.73
N ILE A 274 -15.77 6.87 0.32
CA ILE A 274 -16.66 7.81 1.03
C ILE A 274 -17.15 8.89 0.07
N GLN A 275 -16.24 9.52 -0.69
CA GLN A 275 -16.58 10.54 -1.67
C GLN A 275 -17.59 10.04 -2.72
N ARG A 276 -17.35 8.87 -3.33
CA ARG A 276 -18.28 8.27 -4.28
C ARG A 276 -19.65 7.98 -3.67
N ARG A 277 -19.71 7.61 -2.39
CA ARG A 277 -20.97 7.35 -1.68
C ARG A 277 -21.72 8.65 -1.38
N MET A 278 -21.00 9.71 -1.01
CA MET A 278 -21.58 11.04 -0.81
C MET A 278 -22.15 11.59 -2.12
N GLN A 279 -21.41 11.48 -3.22
CA GLN A 279 -21.87 11.91 -4.55
C GLN A 279 -23.17 11.19 -4.96
N LYS A 280 -23.22 9.86 -4.85
CA LYS A 280 -24.45 9.09 -5.15
C LYS A 280 -25.64 9.49 -4.28
N ARG A 281 -25.39 9.89 -3.04
CA ARG A 281 -26.46 10.37 -2.14
C ARG A 281 -26.94 11.75 -2.57
N LEU A 282 -26.04 12.64 -2.94
CA LEU A 282 -26.40 13.95 -3.48
C LEU A 282 -27.21 13.82 -4.76
N GLU A 283 -26.76 12.99 -5.72
CA GLU A 283 -27.49 12.69 -6.96
C GLU A 283 -28.92 12.21 -6.65
N SER A 284 -29.08 11.27 -5.71
CA SER A 284 -30.41 10.78 -5.33
C SER A 284 -31.31 11.83 -4.67
N LEU A 285 -30.74 12.80 -3.94
CA LEU A 285 -31.51 13.87 -3.31
C LEU A 285 -31.93 14.93 -4.34
N VAL A 286 -31.04 15.24 -5.27
CA VAL A 286 -31.31 16.16 -6.38
C VAL A 286 -32.40 15.61 -7.30
N GLU A 287 -32.39 14.30 -7.59
CA GLU A 287 -33.46 13.63 -8.34
C GLU A 287 -34.83 13.84 -7.69
N VAL A 288 -34.95 13.65 -6.37
CA VAL A 288 -36.21 13.85 -5.63
C VAL A 288 -36.68 15.31 -5.70
N LEU A 289 -35.76 16.27 -5.54
CA LEU A 289 -36.10 17.70 -5.63
C LEU A 289 -36.58 18.10 -7.04
N HIS A 290 -36.03 17.50 -8.10
CA HIS A 290 -36.49 17.75 -9.45
C HIS A 290 -37.82 17.07 -9.76
N GLU A 291 -38.08 15.88 -9.21
CA GLU A 291 -39.41 15.23 -9.29
C GLU A 291 -40.49 16.12 -8.65
N GLU A 292 -40.24 16.70 -7.47
CA GLU A 292 -41.19 17.60 -6.79
C GLU A 292 -41.46 18.89 -7.59
N LYS A 293 -40.42 19.53 -8.15
CA LYS A 293 -40.59 20.73 -9.00
C LYS A 293 -41.41 20.46 -10.27
N LEU A 294 -41.33 19.26 -10.83
CA LEU A 294 -42.12 18.87 -12.00
C LEU A 294 -43.57 18.57 -11.62
N GLU A 295 -43.83 18.04 -10.42
CA GLU A 295 -45.20 17.84 -9.93
C GLU A 295 -45.88 19.17 -9.55
N GLU A 296 -45.15 20.15 -9.00
CA GLU A 296 -45.69 21.49 -8.71
C GLU A 296 -45.99 22.28 -10.00
N ASN A 297 -45.07 22.27 -10.98
CA ASN A 297 -45.29 22.93 -12.26
C ASN A 297 -46.31 22.20 -13.16
N GLY A 298 -46.59 20.92 -12.90
CA GLY A 298 -47.63 20.15 -13.59
C GLY A 298 -49.06 20.53 -13.21
N ASN A 299 -49.25 21.31 -12.13
CA ASN A 299 -50.55 21.82 -11.70
C ASN A 299 -50.84 23.26 -12.16
N VAL A 300 -49.89 23.94 -12.83
CA VAL A 300 -50.12 25.26 -13.43
C VAL A 300 -50.45 25.08 -14.92
N GLN A 301 -51.76 25.03 -15.18
CA GLN A 301 -52.45 25.38 -16.43
C GLN A 301 -51.95 24.79 -17.77
N LYS A 302 -52.81 23.95 -18.35
CA LYS A 302 -52.92 23.74 -19.80
C LYS A 302 -53.07 25.10 -20.51
N VAL A 303 -51.98 25.64 -21.05
CA VAL A 303 -52.03 26.64 -22.13
C VAL A 303 -51.18 26.11 -23.27
N LYS A 304 -51.83 25.87 -24.41
CA LYS A 304 -51.19 25.51 -25.67
C LYS A 304 -50.26 26.64 -26.09
N VAL A 305 -48.97 26.37 -26.19
CA VAL A 305 -48.07 27.12 -27.05
C VAL A 305 -47.32 26.12 -27.92
N HIS A 306 -47.63 26.15 -29.21
CA HIS A 306 -46.84 25.50 -30.24
C HIS A 306 -45.49 26.20 -30.34
N ALA A 307 -44.41 25.49 -30.01
CA ALA A 307 -43.07 25.81 -30.50
C ALA A 307 -42.27 24.52 -30.56
N GLU A 308 -41.78 24.23 -31.77
CA GLU A 308 -41.09 23.00 -32.14
C GLU A 308 -39.77 22.82 -31.37
N SER A 309 -39.59 21.65 -30.77
CA SER A 309 -38.26 21.13 -30.42
C SER A 309 -38.25 19.63 -30.66
N ARG A 310 -37.62 19.25 -31.78
CA ARG A 310 -37.25 17.88 -32.13
C ARG A 310 -36.39 17.31 -31.01
N TYR A 311 -36.83 16.24 -30.35
CA TYR A 311 -36.04 15.04 -30.02
C TYR A 311 -37.00 14.00 -29.45
N GLY A 312 -37.09 12.85 -30.12
CA GLY A 312 -38.08 11.82 -29.85
C GLY A 312 -37.87 11.12 -28.51
N GLY A 313 -38.95 11.05 -27.72
CA GLY A 313 -39.06 10.21 -26.53
C GLY A 313 -40.46 9.60 -26.48
N LYS A 314 -40.53 8.26 -26.55
CA LYS A 314 -41.77 7.47 -26.47
C LYS A 314 -42.53 7.77 -25.17
N LEU A 315 -43.83 8.08 -25.30
CA LEU A 315 -44.81 8.12 -24.21
C LEU A 315 -44.95 6.72 -23.58
N ILE A 316 -44.71 6.61 -22.28
CA ILE A 316 -45.22 5.51 -21.45
C ILE A 316 -46.17 6.11 -20.42
N ARG A 317 -47.46 5.77 -20.52
CA ARG A 317 -48.49 6.12 -19.55
C ARG A 317 -48.18 5.47 -18.20
N LEU A 318 -48.05 6.27 -17.13
CA LEU A 318 -47.95 5.78 -15.75
C LEU A 318 -49.34 5.79 -15.10
N SER A 319 -49.75 4.64 -14.57
CA SER A 319 -50.91 4.48 -13.70
C SER A 319 -50.53 4.69 -12.21
N LYS A 320 -51.53 5.13 -11.44
CA LYS A 320 -51.53 5.62 -10.04
C LYS A 320 -50.76 4.77 -8.99
N PRO A 321 -50.43 5.35 -7.81
CA PRO A 321 -49.29 4.94 -6.99
C PRO A 321 -49.66 3.85 -5.97
N LYS A 322 -49.34 2.58 -6.27
CA LYS A 322 -49.18 1.52 -5.26
C LYS A 322 -47.72 1.03 -5.14
N ASN A 323 -46.81 1.62 -5.90
CA ASN A 323 -45.45 1.10 -6.09
C ASN A 323 -44.38 1.67 -5.14
N PHE A 324 -44.67 2.70 -4.35
CA PHE A 324 -43.65 3.36 -3.49
C PHE A 324 -43.11 2.43 -2.39
N LYS A 325 -43.97 1.65 -1.73
CA LYS A 325 -43.57 0.65 -0.71
C LYS A 325 -42.84 -0.56 -1.28
N ARG A 326 -43.01 -0.89 -2.56
CA ARG A 326 -42.26 -1.95 -3.25
C ARG A 326 -40.88 -1.44 -3.70
N ARG A 327 -40.82 -0.22 -4.27
CA ARG A 327 -39.57 0.44 -4.69
C ARG A 327 -38.60 0.67 -3.53
N CYS A 328 -39.08 1.11 -2.36
CA CYS A 328 -38.23 1.26 -1.16
C CYS A 328 -37.65 -0.08 -0.65
N ARG A 329 -38.38 -1.19 -0.82
CA ARG A 329 -37.91 -2.54 -0.49
C ARG A 329 -36.86 -3.04 -1.48
N ASP A 330 -37.00 -2.72 -2.76
CA ASP A 330 -36.00 -3.08 -3.77
C ASP A 330 -34.75 -2.20 -3.69
N PHE A 331 -34.89 -0.94 -3.24
CA PHE A 331 -33.77 -0.04 -2.99
C PHE A 331 -32.93 -0.51 -1.79
N THR A 332 -33.58 -0.92 -0.70
CA THR A 332 -32.88 -1.54 0.45
C THR A 332 -32.25 -2.88 0.09
N ARG A 333 -32.88 -3.69 -0.77
CA ARG A 333 -32.33 -4.96 -1.26
C ARG A 333 -31.13 -4.77 -2.22
N LYS A 334 -31.16 -3.75 -3.09
CA LYS A 334 -30.01 -3.35 -3.94
C LYS A 334 -28.85 -2.76 -3.12
N ILE A 335 -29.15 -2.00 -2.06
CA ILE A 335 -28.14 -1.52 -1.10
C ILE A 335 -27.47 -2.69 -0.34
N MET A 336 -28.22 -3.75 -0.03
CA MET A 336 -27.66 -4.98 0.56
C MET A 336 -26.75 -5.73 -0.45
N GLN A 337 -27.10 -5.75 -1.74
CA GLN A 337 -26.29 -6.40 -2.80
C GLN A 337 -24.99 -5.66 -3.14
N ILE A 338 -24.91 -4.34 -2.97
CA ILE A 338 -23.70 -3.53 -3.27
C ILE A 338 -22.63 -3.63 -2.13
N ARG A 339 -22.80 -4.53 -1.15
CA ARG A 339 -21.95 -4.63 0.04
C ARG A 339 -20.49 -5.02 -0.16
N PHE A 340 -20.00 -5.30 -1.37
CA PHE A 340 -18.64 -5.82 -1.53
C PHE A 340 -17.94 -5.41 -2.84
N ARG A 341 -17.10 -4.37 -2.79
CA ARG A 341 -15.95 -4.24 -3.71
C ARG A 341 -14.60 -3.92 -3.05
N ILE A 342 -14.56 -3.70 -1.74
CA ILE A 342 -13.33 -3.80 -0.94
C ILE A 342 -13.66 -4.73 0.23
N LYS A 343 -13.38 -6.03 0.08
CA LYS A 343 -13.43 -7.00 1.18
C LYS A 343 -12.05 -7.00 1.85
N ILE A 344 -11.88 -6.24 2.93
CA ILE A 344 -10.85 -6.57 3.91
C ILE A 344 -11.56 -7.47 4.93
N HIS A 345 -11.18 -8.74 4.97
CA HIS A 345 -11.76 -9.70 5.91
C HIS A 345 -11.36 -9.28 7.33
N GLY A 346 -12.29 -9.27 8.29
CA GLY A 346 -12.03 -8.87 9.69
C GLY A 346 -12.53 -7.47 10.09
N PHE A 347 -12.60 -6.49 9.17
CA PHE A 347 -12.93 -5.09 9.48
C PHE A 347 -14.45 -4.81 9.44
N GLN A 348 -15.23 -5.53 10.26
CA GLN A 348 -16.70 -5.37 10.28
C GLN A 348 -17.17 -4.15 11.09
N HIS A 349 -16.43 -3.70 12.11
CA HIS A 349 -16.84 -2.60 12.97
C HIS A 349 -16.59 -1.23 12.31
N PHE A 350 -15.55 -1.13 11.48
CA PHE A 350 -15.25 0.03 10.61
C PHE A 350 -16.43 0.31 9.70
N ARG A 351 -17.05 -0.78 9.21
CA ARG A 351 -18.29 -0.71 8.44
C ARG A 351 -19.44 -0.25 9.34
N ARG A 352 -19.67 -0.89 10.50
CA ARG A 352 -20.87 -0.62 11.31
C ARG A 352 -20.95 0.82 11.83
N ARG A 353 -19.89 1.39 12.39
CA ARG A 353 -19.92 2.75 12.98
C ARG A 353 -20.23 3.87 11.98
N TRP A 354 -19.66 3.79 10.77
CA TRP A 354 -19.95 4.74 9.69
C TRP A 354 -21.22 4.41 8.88
N LEU A 355 -21.77 3.20 9.04
CA LEU A 355 -22.99 2.75 8.34
C LEU A 355 -24.26 2.82 9.21
N THR A 356 -24.14 3.09 10.51
CA THR A 356 -25.30 3.45 11.34
C THR A 356 -25.77 4.84 10.94
N ILE A 357 -26.85 4.87 10.16
CA ILE A 357 -27.66 6.07 9.96
C ILE A 357 -28.11 6.50 11.36
N PRO A 358 -27.80 7.71 11.86
CA PRO A 358 -28.49 8.22 13.02
C PRO A 358 -29.97 8.24 12.66
N LYS A 359 -30.80 7.52 13.42
CA LYS A 359 -32.25 7.61 13.25
C LYS A 359 -32.61 9.05 13.59
N PHE A 360 -32.82 9.88 12.58
CA PHE A 360 -33.48 11.17 12.78
C PHE A 360 -34.92 10.84 13.21
N SER A 361 -35.16 10.81 14.51
CA SER A 361 -36.50 11.00 15.04
C SER A 361 -36.84 12.47 14.79
N SER A 362 -37.76 12.70 13.87
CA SER A 362 -38.53 13.95 13.84
C SER A 362 -39.99 13.53 13.60
N PRO A 363 -40.93 14.14 14.33
CA PRO A 363 -41.21 15.56 14.15
C PRO A 363 -41.17 16.36 15.46
N LEU A 364 -40.18 17.25 15.63
CA LEU A 364 -40.46 18.46 16.40
C LEU A 364 -41.15 19.43 15.42
N GLY A 365 -42.42 19.72 15.69
CA GLY A 365 -43.15 20.78 14.98
C GLY A 365 -42.49 22.12 15.29
N TYR A 366 -42.16 22.86 14.24
CA TYR A 366 -41.77 24.26 14.37
C TYR A 366 -43.02 25.10 14.61
N THR A 367 -43.11 25.75 15.77
CA THR A 367 -44.03 26.86 15.99
C THR A 367 -43.47 28.10 15.29
N LYS A 368 -44.29 28.71 14.41
CA LYS A 368 -44.03 30.06 13.91
C LYS A 368 -44.07 31.04 15.08
N LEU A 369 -43.06 31.87 15.19
CA LEU A 369 -43.12 33.09 16.00
C LEU A 369 -43.82 34.17 15.17
N GLU A 370 -44.83 34.80 15.76
CA GLU A 370 -45.45 36.06 15.28
C GLU A 370 -44.52 37.24 15.52
#